data_AF-A0A7Z9JZL2-F1
#
_entry.id   AF-A0A7Z9JZL2-F1
#
_cell.length_a   1.000
_cell.length_b   1.000
_cell.length_c   1.000
_cell.angle_alpha   90.00
_cell.angle_beta   90.00
_cell.angle_gamma   90.00
#
_symmetry.space_group_name_H-M   'P 1'
#
loop_
_entity.id
_entity.type
_entity.pdbx_description
1 polymer ?
#
loop_
_entity_poly.entity_id
_entity_poly.type
_entity_poly.pdbx_seq_one_letter_code
_entity_poly.pdbx_strand_id
1 'polypeptide(L)'
;MNQTNDYKVADISLAEFGRKEIQLAEVEMPGLMALREQYRESKPLAGARIAGCIHMTIQSAVLIETLIELGAEVRWSSCNIYSTQDHAAAAIAEAGYGVFAWKGETEEEFWWCIEQTLNFANGEGPNLLLDDGGDLTQIVLEKRKELIPSIKGVSEETTTGVQRLHQLFKENGLPWPAIN
;
A
#
# COMPACT_ATOMS: atom_id res chain seq x y z
N MET A 1 -19.51 9.16 -9.86
CA MET A 1 -19.76 9.01 -8.42
C MET A 1 -18.62 9.73 -7.73
N ASN A 2 -18.92 10.72 -6.90
CA ASN A 2 -17.91 11.60 -6.30
C ASN A 2 -16.98 10.77 -5.40
N GLN A 3 -15.73 10.54 -5.85
CA GLN A 3 -14.64 10.10 -5.00
C GLN A 3 -14.43 11.21 -3.97
N THR A 4 -14.91 10.99 -2.74
CA THR A 4 -14.46 11.80 -1.60
C THR A 4 -12.98 11.52 -1.40
N ASN A 5 -12.16 12.58 -1.40
CA ASN A 5 -10.76 12.58 -0.99
C ASN A 5 -10.60 11.77 0.31
N ASP A 6 -10.17 10.52 0.19
CA ASP A 6 -10.08 9.59 1.31
C ASP A 6 -8.62 9.33 1.64
N TYR A 7 -8.02 10.32 2.31
CA TYR A 7 -6.63 10.29 2.78
C TYR A 7 -6.53 10.95 4.15
N LYS A 8 -5.46 10.64 4.87
CA LYS A 8 -5.02 11.41 6.05
C LYS A 8 -3.50 11.47 6.05
N VAL A 9 -2.97 12.68 5.90
CA VAL A 9 -1.53 12.97 5.83
C VAL A 9 -1.22 14.18 6.73
N ALA A 10 0.05 14.40 7.05
CA ALA A 10 0.46 15.50 7.93
C ALA A 10 0.08 16.88 7.38
N ASP A 11 0.45 17.14 6.12
CA ASP A 11 0.27 18.44 5.48
C ASP A 11 0.18 18.28 3.95
N ILE A 12 -1.01 18.51 3.39
CA ILE A 12 -1.26 18.39 1.95
C ILE A 12 -0.51 19.46 1.14
N SER A 13 -0.13 20.59 1.75
CA SER A 13 0.59 21.67 1.04
C SER A 13 1.99 21.25 0.58
N LEU A 14 2.51 20.14 1.10
CA LEU A 14 3.80 19.56 0.71
C LEU A 14 3.76 18.80 -0.64
N ALA A 15 2.57 18.64 -1.24
CA ALA A 15 2.39 17.82 -2.44
C ALA A 15 3.24 18.27 -3.63
N GLU A 16 3.42 19.58 -3.85
CA GLU A 16 4.25 20.09 -4.95
C GLU A 16 5.72 19.69 -4.76
N PHE A 17 6.23 19.74 -3.53
CA PHE A 17 7.59 19.31 -3.22
C PHE A 17 7.74 17.81 -3.42
N GLY A 18 6.79 17.02 -2.90
CA GLY A 18 6.79 15.56 -3.10
C GLY A 18 6.74 15.16 -4.57
N ARG A 19 5.94 15.86 -5.40
CA ARG A 19 5.89 15.61 -6.84
C ARG A 19 7.24 15.82 -7.52
N LYS A 20 7.99 16.87 -7.14
CA LYS A 20 9.34 17.12 -7.68
C LYS A 20 10.31 16.00 -7.30
N GLU A 21 10.26 15.51 -6.06
CA GLU A 21 11.13 14.41 -5.63
C GLU A 21 10.73 13.07 -6.25
N ILE A 22 9.43 12.81 -6.45
CA ILE A 22 8.95 11.63 -7.18
C ILE A 22 9.52 11.63 -8.61
N GLN A 23 9.47 12.76 -9.32
CA GLN A 23 10.02 12.86 -10.68
C GLN A 23 11.53 12.61 -10.73
N LEU A 24 12.28 13.03 -9.70
CA LEU A 24 13.69 12.71 -9.59
C LEU A 24 13.91 11.22 -9.31
N ALA A 25 13.11 10.63 -8.43
CA ALA A 25 13.19 9.21 -8.09
C ALA A 25 12.81 8.30 -9.26
N GLU A 26 11.89 8.69 -10.13
CA GLU A 26 11.55 7.94 -11.36
C GLU A 26 12.78 7.72 -12.25
N VAL A 27 13.68 8.70 -12.35
CA VAL A 27 14.94 8.57 -13.09
C VAL A 27 15.86 7.51 -12.47
N GLU A 28 15.88 7.43 -11.14
CA GLU A 28 16.69 6.48 -10.37
C GLU A 28 16.02 5.11 -10.17
N MET A 29 14.79 4.91 -10.68
CA MET A 29 14.03 3.67 -10.55
C MET A 29 13.67 3.06 -11.92
N PRO A 30 14.68 2.76 -12.78
CA PRO A 30 14.45 2.33 -14.17
C PRO A 30 13.65 1.02 -14.27
N GLY A 31 13.72 0.15 -13.26
CA GLY A 31 12.94 -1.09 -13.22
C GLY A 31 11.43 -0.84 -13.20
N LEU A 32 10.95 0.07 -12.33
CA LEU A 32 9.53 0.44 -12.28
C LEU A 32 9.10 1.18 -13.55
N MET A 33 9.96 2.05 -14.08
CA MET A 33 9.67 2.76 -15.33
C MET A 33 9.56 1.80 -16.52
N ALA A 34 10.41 0.77 -16.59
CA ALA A 34 10.32 -0.27 -17.60
C ALA A 34 9.02 -1.09 -17.48
N LEU A 35 8.56 -1.39 -16.26
CA LEU A 35 7.26 -2.05 -16.05
C LEU A 35 6.10 -1.19 -16.55
N ARG A 36 6.11 0.13 -16.26
CA ARG A 36 5.11 1.07 -16.77
C ARG A 36 5.11 1.05 -18.30
N GLU A 37 6.26 1.22 -18.93
CA GLU A 37 6.36 1.19 -20.40
C GLU A 37 5.84 -0.12 -21.00
N GLN A 38 6.21 -1.26 -20.41
CA GLN A 38 5.84 -2.57 -20.93
C GLN A 38 4.35 -2.91 -20.74
N TYR A 39 3.75 -2.47 -19.63
CA TYR A 39 2.44 -2.98 -19.19
C TYR A 39 1.34 -1.92 -19.05
N ARG A 40 1.62 -0.63 -19.26
CA ARG A 40 0.62 0.45 -19.16
C ARG A 40 -0.59 0.22 -20.08
N GLU A 41 -0.40 -0.34 -21.27
CA GLU A 41 -1.48 -0.53 -22.24
C GLU A 41 -2.31 -1.79 -21.93
N SER A 42 -1.66 -2.87 -21.46
CA SER A 42 -2.34 -4.13 -21.17
C SER A 42 -3.06 -4.14 -19.83
N LYS A 43 -2.72 -3.20 -18.92
CA LYS A 43 -3.32 -3.03 -17.59
C LYS A 43 -3.48 -4.36 -16.85
N PRO A 44 -2.40 -5.11 -16.60
CA PRO A 44 -2.48 -6.47 -16.05
C PRO A 44 -3.08 -6.52 -14.64
N LEU A 45 -3.07 -5.39 -13.91
CA LEU A 45 -3.65 -5.27 -12.58
C LEU A 45 -5.09 -4.74 -12.60
N ALA A 46 -5.73 -4.64 -13.77
CA ALA A 46 -7.14 -4.25 -13.87
C ALA A 46 -8.03 -5.14 -12.97
N GLY A 47 -8.77 -4.50 -12.06
CA GLY A 47 -9.61 -5.17 -11.07
C GLY A 47 -8.88 -5.65 -9.82
N ALA A 48 -7.57 -5.43 -9.71
CA ALA A 48 -6.85 -5.59 -8.46
C ALA A 48 -7.20 -4.44 -7.51
N ARG A 49 -7.41 -4.78 -6.24
CA ARG A 49 -7.59 -3.85 -5.12
C ARG A 49 -6.50 -4.17 -4.11
N ILE A 50 -5.47 -3.33 -4.09
CA ILE A 50 -4.23 -3.58 -3.36
C ILE A 50 -4.22 -2.72 -2.10
N ALA A 51 -4.24 -3.35 -0.94
CA ALA A 51 -3.88 -2.71 0.32
C ALA A 51 -2.36 -2.85 0.51
N GLY A 52 -1.67 -1.72 0.62
CA GLY A 52 -0.23 -1.65 0.86
C GLY A 52 0.08 -1.18 2.27
N CYS A 53 0.96 -1.89 2.96
CA CYS A 53 1.54 -1.51 4.24
C CYS A 53 3.06 -1.58 4.16
N ILE A 54 3.65 -0.56 3.54
CA ILE A 54 5.09 -0.38 3.37
C ILE A 54 5.40 1.07 3.73
N HIS A 55 6.60 1.34 4.24
CA HIS A 55 7.14 2.69 4.47
C HIS A 55 6.65 3.69 3.41
N MET A 56 5.93 4.73 3.82
CA MET A 56 5.38 5.74 2.88
C MET A 56 6.46 6.77 2.51
N THR A 57 7.36 6.39 1.61
CA THR A 57 8.48 7.20 1.11
C THR A 57 8.26 7.65 -0.34
N ILE A 58 9.19 8.45 -0.87
CA ILE A 58 9.26 8.79 -2.29
C ILE A 58 9.38 7.55 -3.18
N GLN A 59 10.15 6.54 -2.76
CA GLN A 59 10.32 5.31 -3.52
C GLN A 59 9.01 4.51 -3.57
N SER A 60 8.30 4.42 -2.43
CA SER A 60 6.97 3.80 -2.37
C SER A 60 5.94 4.59 -3.17
N ALA A 61 6.04 5.91 -3.25
CA ALA A 61 5.18 6.71 -4.13
C ALA A 61 5.35 6.31 -5.61
N VAL A 62 6.58 6.08 -6.08
CA VAL A 62 6.83 5.58 -7.44
C VAL A 62 6.24 4.17 -7.64
N LEU A 63 6.34 3.30 -6.63
CA LEU A 63 5.71 1.98 -6.63
C LEU A 63 4.18 2.06 -6.73
N ILE A 64 3.54 2.86 -5.87
CA ILE A 64 2.09 3.09 -5.85
C ILE A 64 1.61 3.54 -7.23
N GLU A 65 2.24 4.57 -7.80
CA GLU A 65 1.87 5.09 -9.11
C GLU A 65 2.10 4.07 -10.22
N THR A 66 3.08 3.18 -10.08
CA THR A 66 3.29 2.05 -11.01
C THR A 66 2.15 1.05 -10.94
N LEU A 67 1.72 0.64 -9.74
CA LEU A 67 0.60 -0.30 -9.57
C LEU A 67 -0.69 0.27 -10.17
N ILE A 68 -0.95 1.56 -9.95
CA ILE A 68 -2.11 2.28 -10.49
C ILE A 68 -2.01 2.41 -12.01
N GLU A 69 -0.84 2.76 -12.54
CA GLU A 69 -0.62 2.82 -13.99
C GLU A 69 -0.77 1.45 -14.65
N LEU A 70 -0.54 0.35 -13.93
CA LEU A 70 -0.80 -1.01 -14.39
C LEU A 70 -2.26 -1.46 -14.18
N GLY A 71 -3.13 -0.60 -13.65
CA GLY A 71 -4.59 -0.79 -13.60
C GLY A 71 -5.18 -1.14 -12.22
N ALA A 72 -4.38 -1.15 -11.15
CA ALA A 72 -4.87 -1.43 -9.81
C ALA A 72 -5.60 -0.23 -9.19
N GLU A 73 -6.56 -0.51 -8.30
CA GLU A 73 -6.98 0.41 -7.25
C GLU A 73 -6.09 0.18 -6.02
N VAL A 74 -5.50 1.24 -5.47
CA VAL A 74 -4.50 1.14 -4.39
C VAL A 74 -4.91 1.98 -3.21
N ARG A 75 -4.73 1.43 -2.00
CA ARG A 75 -4.80 2.15 -0.73
C ARG A 75 -3.58 1.83 0.12
N TRP A 76 -3.02 2.82 0.81
CA TRP A 76 -1.69 2.70 1.41
C TRP A 76 -1.61 3.23 2.85
N SER A 77 -0.88 2.51 3.68
CA SER A 77 -0.42 2.94 5.01
C SER A 77 1.07 2.69 5.15
N SER A 78 1.70 3.38 6.09
CA SER A 78 3.10 3.11 6.44
C SER A 78 3.20 1.90 7.37
N CYS A 79 4.26 1.10 7.26
CA CYS A 79 4.55 -0.01 8.19
C CYS A 79 5.38 0.44 9.41
N ASN A 80 5.72 1.74 9.51
CA ASN A 80 6.45 2.27 10.66
C ASN A 80 6.12 3.74 10.92
N ILE A 81 5.81 4.03 12.18
CA ILE A 81 5.36 5.34 12.69
C ILE A 81 6.31 6.52 12.40
N TYR A 82 7.59 6.28 12.11
CA TYR A 82 8.57 7.33 11.83
C TYR A 82 9.09 7.33 10.41
N SER A 83 8.67 6.38 9.58
CA SER A 83 9.26 6.19 8.26
C SER A 83 8.64 7.05 7.17
N THR A 84 7.43 7.55 7.38
CA THR A 84 6.72 8.37 6.40
C THR A 84 7.53 9.61 6.04
N GLN A 85 7.64 9.87 4.75
CA GLN A 85 8.08 11.14 4.18
C GLN A 85 6.82 11.93 3.83
N ASP A 86 6.47 12.93 4.65
CA ASP A 86 5.15 13.58 4.57
C ASP A 86 4.88 14.24 3.22
N HIS A 87 5.91 14.74 2.54
CA HIS A 87 5.79 15.29 1.19
C HIS A 87 5.47 14.22 0.14
N ALA A 88 6.00 12.99 0.27
CA ALA A 88 5.63 11.87 -0.57
C ALA A 88 4.16 11.47 -0.36
N ALA A 89 3.75 11.34 0.91
CA ALA A 89 2.35 11.05 1.25
C ALA A 89 1.40 12.13 0.72
N ALA A 90 1.76 13.41 0.87
CA ALA A 90 0.98 14.53 0.34
C ALA A 90 0.85 14.48 -1.20
N ALA A 91 1.92 14.14 -1.92
CA ALA A 91 1.88 14.04 -3.38
C ALA A 91 0.99 12.90 -3.89
N ILE A 92 0.94 11.77 -3.15
CA ILE A 92 0.03 10.65 -3.43
C ILE A 92 -1.42 11.03 -3.10
N ALA A 93 -1.65 11.71 -1.98
CA ALA A 93 -2.96 12.20 -1.58
C ALA A 93 -3.53 13.22 -2.60
N GLU A 94 -2.73 14.20 -3.03
CA GLU A 94 -3.11 15.24 -4.01
C GLU A 94 -3.42 14.64 -5.38
N ALA A 95 -2.76 13.53 -5.75
CA ALA A 95 -3.09 12.76 -6.95
C ALA A 95 -4.43 12.00 -6.86
N GLY A 96 -5.11 12.05 -5.71
CA GLY A 96 -6.42 11.44 -5.49
C GLY A 96 -6.37 9.99 -5.00
N TYR A 97 -5.21 9.52 -4.54
CA TYR A 97 -5.03 8.13 -4.09
C TYR A 97 -5.18 8.01 -2.57
N GLY A 98 -5.72 6.86 -2.12
CA GLY A 98 -5.98 6.64 -0.70
C GLY A 98 -4.69 6.37 0.08
N VAL A 99 -4.24 7.35 0.86
CA VAL A 99 -3.05 7.23 1.70
C VAL A 99 -3.33 7.71 3.13
N PHE A 100 -2.98 6.88 4.10
CA PHE A 100 -3.18 7.12 5.53
C PHE A 100 -1.83 6.94 6.20
N ALA A 101 -1.04 8.01 6.23
CA ALA A 101 0.31 7.97 6.74
C ALA A 101 0.82 9.37 7.09
N TRP A 102 1.45 9.51 8.23
CA TRP A 102 2.27 10.69 8.57
C TRP A 102 3.46 10.31 9.45
N LYS A 103 4.47 11.16 9.48
CA LYS A 103 5.62 10.95 10.37
C LYS A 103 5.23 11.29 11.80
N GLY A 104 5.56 10.39 12.73
CA GLY A 104 5.31 10.57 14.16
C GLY A 104 3.91 10.15 14.60
N GLU A 105 3.32 9.17 13.92
CA GLU A 105 2.09 8.50 14.38
C GLU A 105 2.25 7.96 15.81
N THR A 106 1.15 8.03 16.57
CA THR A 106 0.98 7.19 17.75
C THR A 106 0.67 5.75 17.35
N GLU A 107 0.79 4.80 18.28
CA GLU A 107 0.46 3.39 18.01
C GLU A 107 -1.02 3.20 17.63
N GLU A 108 -1.93 3.96 18.26
CA GLU A 108 -3.36 3.92 17.91
C GLU A 108 -3.60 4.41 16.48
N GLU A 109 -2.93 5.49 16.09
CA GLU A 109 -3.03 6.05 14.74
C GLU A 109 -2.45 5.11 13.69
N PHE A 110 -1.32 4.47 13.99
CA PHE A 110 -0.70 3.46 13.13
C PHE A 110 -1.67 2.33 12.77
N TRP A 111 -2.29 1.72 13.77
CA TRP A 111 -3.27 0.65 13.55
C TRP A 111 -4.52 1.17 12.83
N TRP A 112 -4.98 2.38 13.17
CA TRP A 112 -6.09 3.03 12.47
C TRP A 112 -5.80 3.24 10.98
N CYS A 113 -4.57 3.66 10.63
CA CYS A 113 -4.12 3.86 9.26
C CYS A 113 -4.20 2.55 8.46
N ILE A 114 -3.67 1.45 8.99
CA ILE A 114 -3.74 0.14 8.33
C ILE A 114 -5.20 -0.27 8.12
N GLU A 115 -6.07 -0.10 9.12
CA GLU A 115 -7.50 -0.42 9.00
C GLU A 115 -8.21 0.42 7.91
N GLN A 116 -7.77 1.66 7.65
CA GLN A 116 -8.32 2.47 6.56
C GLN A 116 -7.97 1.92 5.18
N THR A 117 -6.80 1.28 5.02
CA THR A 117 -6.40 0.69 3.72
C THR A 117 -7.29 -0.47 3.29
N LEU A 118 -8.04 -1.07 4.23
CA LEU A 118 -8.88 -2.24 3.98
C LEU A 118 -10.26 -1.90 3.41
N ASN A 119 -10.61 -0.62 3.31
CA ASN A 119 -11.95 -0.16 2.91
C ASN A 119 -11.92 0.39 1.47
N PHE A 120 -12.36 -0.40 0.50
CA PHE A 120 -12.47 -0.01 -0.90
C PHE A 120 -13.90 0.43 -1.25
N ALA A 121 -14.10 0.97 -2.45
CA ALA A 121 -15.41 1.43 -2.89
C ALA A 121 -16.48 0.32 -2.85
N ASN A 122 -17.75 0.72 -2.73
CA ASN A 122 -18.91 -0.19 -2.70
C ASN A 122 -18.90 -1.21 -1.56
N GLY A 123 -18.16 -0.96 -0.48
CA GLY A 123 -18.04 -1.88 0.65
C GLY A 123 -17.17 -3.10 0.36
N GLU A 124 -16.38 -3.06 -0.72
CA GLU A 124 -15.38 -4.09 -0.99
C GLU A 124 -14.14 -3.90 -0.10
N GLY A 125 -13.36 -4.97 0.05
CA GLY A 125 -12.00 -4.91 0.61
C GLY A 125 -10.94 -5.27 -0.42
N PRO A 126 -9.65 -5.29 -0.02
CA PRO A 126 -8.57 -5.68 -0.90
C PRO A 126 -8.73 -7.13 -1.38
N ASN A 127 -8.21 -7.38 -2.58
CA ASN A 127 -8.04 -8.73 -3.10
C ASN A 127 -6.56 -9.11 -3.26
N LEU A 128 -5.64 -8.19 -2.99
CA LEU A 128 -4.20 -8.43 -2.88
C LEU A 128 -3.64 -7.60 -1.72
N LEU A 129 -2.66 -8.16 -1.02
CA LEU A 129 -1.92 -7.49 0.05
C LEU A 129 -0.47 -7.30 -0.38
N LEU A 130 0.09 -6.15 -0.03
CA LEU A 130 1.51 -5.82 -0.25
C LEU A 130 2.05 -5.33 1.10
N ASP A 131 2.84 -6.14 1.77
CA ASP A 131 3.13 -6.02 3.20
C ASP A 131 4.63 -5.91 3.45
N ASP A 132 5.00 -5.20 4.51
CA ASP A 132 6.36 -5.09 5.03
C ASP A 132 6.30 -5.26 6.56
N GLY A 133 6.76 -6.41 7.02
CA GLY A 133 6.79 -6.79 8.43
C GLY A 133 5.60 -7.65 8.86
N GLY A 134 4.53 -7.73 8.07
CA GLY A 134 3.40 -8.65 8.31
C GLY A 134 2.23 -8.08 9.13
N ASP A 135 2.22 -6.80 9.45
CA ASP A 135 1.19 -6.19 10.31
C ASP A 135 -0.16 -6.05 9.58
N LEU A 136 -0.16 -5.81 8.26
CA LEU A 136 -1.38 -5.81 7.44
C LEU A 136 -1.99 -7.21 7.36
N THR A 137 -1.14 -8.21 7.12
CA THR A 137 -1.52 -9.63 7.15
C THR A 137 -2.14 -9.99 8.51
N GLN A 138 -1.53 -9.55 9.61
CA GLN A 138 -2.03 -9.81 10.96
C GLN A 138 -3.41 -9.18 11.20
N ILE A 139 -3.62 -7.91 10.81
CA ILE A 139 -4.93 -7.27 10.98
C ILE A 139 -6.03 -8.05 10.27
N VAL A 140 -5.78 -8.52 9.05
CA VAL A 140 -6.79 -9.29 8.30
C VAL A 140 -7.12 -10.58 9.04
N LEU A 141 -6.11 -11.32 9.48
CA LEU A 141 -6.31 -12.60 10.15
C LEU A 141 -6.97 -12.48 11.52
N GLU A 142 -6.73 -11.39 12.24
CA GLU A 142 -7.24 -11.21 13.61
C GLU A 142 -8.55 -10.44 13.69
N LYS A 143 -8.65 -9.32 12.96
CA LYS A 143 -9.73 -8.34 13.10
C LYS A 143 -10.68 -8.27 11.91
N ARG A 144 -10.21 -8.55 10.69
CA ARG A 144 -10.98 -8.38 9.44
C ARG A 144 -11.17 -9.70 8.69
N LYS A 145 -11.55 -10.75 9.43
CA LYS A 145 -11.68 -12.13 8.93
C LYS A 145 -12.70 -12.27 7.81
N GLU A 146 -13.67 -11.37 7.73
CA GLU A 146 -14.66 -11.32 6.65
C GLU A 146 -14.04 -11.03 5.28
N LEU A 147 -12.82 -10.47 5.23
CA LEU A 147 -12.08 -10.19 4.00
C LEU A 147 -11.28 -11.39 3.48
N ILE A 148 -11.08 -12.43 4.31
CA ILE A 148 -10.26 -13.60 3.95
C ILE A 148 -10.69 -14.22 2.61
N PRO A 149 -12.00 -14.44 2.33
CA PRO A 149 -12.42 -15.07 1.08
C PRO A 149 -12.11 -14.27 -0.19
N SER A 150 -11.89 -12.95 -0.10
CA SER A 150 -11.59 -12.10 -1.26
C SER A 150 -10.10 -11.96 -1.56
N ILE A 151 -9.22 -12.30 -0.61
CA ILE A 151 -7.77 -12.12 -0.75
C ILE A 151 -7.17 -13.26 -1.55
N LYS A 152 -6.48 -12.90 -2.63
CA LYS A 152 -5.83 -13.82 -3.58
C LYS A 152 -4.39 -14.11 -3.21
N GLY A 153 -3.76 -13.27 -2.39
CA GLY A 153 -2.40 -13.48 -1.90
C GLY A 153 -1.78 -12.24 -1.28
N VAL A 154 -0.59 -12.44 -0.72
CA VAL A 154 0.28 -11.40 -0.16
C VAL A 154 1.67 -11.47 -0.78
N SER A 155 2.28 -10.32 -1.04
CA SER A 155 3.73 -10.18 -1.28
C SER A 155 4.34 -9.50 -0.07
N GLU A 156 5.42 -10.06 0.47
CA GLU A 156 6.04 -9.58 1.72
C GLU A 156 7.49 -9.16 1.48
N GLU A 157 7.82 -7.93 1.88
CA GLU A 157 9.10 -7.29 1.56
C GLU A 157 10.25 -7.75 2.47
N THR A 158 10.00 -7.96 3.77
CA THR A 158 11.10 -8.08 4.74
C THR A 158 11.23 -9.47 5.38
N THR A 159 12.48 -9.82 5.69
CA THR A 159 12.84 -11.10 6.34
C THR A 159 11.99 -11.42 7.57
N THR A 160 11.64 -10.40 8.37
CA THR A 160 10.81 -10.57 9.57
C THR A 160 9.39 -10.96 9.21
N GLY A 161 8.76 -10.27 8.24
CA GLY A 161 7.43 -10.63 7.76
C GLY A 161 7.42 -12.02 7.11
N VAL A 162 8.45 -12.35 6.31
CA VAL A 162 8.61 -13.68 5.71
C VAL A 162 8.69 -14.78 6.77
N GLN A 163 9.42 -14.55 7.87
CA GLN A 163 9.46 -15.50 8.99
C GLN A 163 8.08 -15.69 9.63
N ARG A 164 7.30 -14.61 9.80
CA ARG A 164 5.91 -14.68 10.29
C ARG A 164 5.02 -15.48 9.34
N LEU A 165 5.13 -15.26 8.02
CA LEU A 165 4.38 -16.02 7.01
C LEU A 165 4.73 -17.52 7.04
N HIS A 166 6.01 -17.87 7.20
CA HIS A 166 6.43 -19.25 7.35
C HIS A 166 5.89 -19.91 8.62
N GLN A 167 5.81 -19.16 9.73
CA GLN A 167 5.19 -19.64 10.96
C GLN A 167 3.70 -19.91 10.75
N LEU A 168 2.95 -18.94 10.21
CA LEU A 168 1.53 -19.07 9.89
C LEU A 168 1.28 -20.26 8.96
N PHE A 169 2.12 -20.46 7.95
CA PHE A 169 1.99 -21.60 7.04
C PHE A 169 2.17 -22.94 7.76
N LYS A 170 3.19 -23.08 8.62
CA LYS A 170 3.42 -24.32 9.41
C LYS A 170 2.27 -24.62 10.36
N GLU A 171 1.62 -23.58 10.87
CA GLU A 171 0.49 -23.67 11.81
C GLU A 171 -0.87 -23.83 11.09
N ASN A 172 -0.90 -23.93 9.75
CA ASN A 172 -2.12 -23.89 8.92
C ASN A 172 -2.98 -22.63 9.13
N GLY A 173 -2.35 -21.53 9.52
CA GLY A 173 -2.97 -20.23 9.78
C GLY A 173 -2.91 -19.25 8.61
N LEU A 174 -2.29 -19.61 7.48
CA LEU A 174 -2.18 -18.76 6.29
C LEU A 174 -3.20 -19.19 5.21
N PRO A 175 -4.33 -18.48 5.04
CA PRO A 175 -5.42 -18.93 4.18
C PRO A 175 -5.26 -18.56 2.69
N TRP A 176 -4.23 -17.79 2.33
CA TRP A 176 -3.93 -17.39 0.95
C TRP A 176 -2.45 -17.64 0.60
N PRO A 177 -2.09 -17.74 -0.69
CA PRO A 177 -0.70 -17.82 -1.13
C PRO A 177 0.11 -16.59 -0.69
N ALA A 178 1.40 -16.80 -0.39
CA ALA A 178 2.34 -15.73 -0.14
C ALA A 178 3.55 -15.84 -1.07
N ILE A 179 4.04 -14.70 -1.55
CA ILE A 179 5.32 -14.57 -2.27
C ILE A 179 6.31 -13.86 -1.32
N ASN A 180 7.46 -14.49 -1.17
CA ASN A 180 8.69 -13.93 -0.58
C ASN A 180 9.61 -13.56 -1.75
#